data_AF-A0A1F4BDU3-F1
#
_entry.id   AF-A0A1F4BDU3-F1
#
_cell.length_a   1.000
_cell.length_b   1.000
_cell.length_c   1.000
_cell.angle_alpha   90.00
_cell.angle_beta   90.00
_cell.angle_gamma   90.00
#
_symmetry.space_group_name_H-M   'P 1'
#
loop_
_entity.id
_entity.type
_entity.pdbx_description
1 polymer ?
#
loop_
_entity_poly.entity_id
_entity_poly.type
_entity_poly.pdbx_seq_one_letter_code
_entity_poly.pdbx_strand_id
1 'polypeptide(L)'
;MSLKQRFAKALRKKAGRGFTGYPAATVALYGPDDKTATKVAVGIVLAEDQEPAFLERWSSQGTDVRNDHGVNEQILKFIRAHGVKSVAMVDRIIGCPHEEGVDYPEGTACPRCPFWAHRDRWSGEVVQ
;
A
#
# COMPACT_ATOMS: atom_id res chain seq x y z
N MET A 1 -14.61 8.18 -19.52
CA MET A 1 -13.66 7.56 -18.58
C MET A 1 -13.81 6.05 -18.67
N SER A 2 -12.73 5.31 -18.89
CA SER A 2 -12.81 3.84 -18.94
C SER A 2 -13.04 3.26 -17.54
N LEU A 3 -13.62 2.05 -17.46
CA LEU A 3 -13.76 1.31 -16.19
C LEU A 3 -12.42 1.19 -15.44
N LYS A 4 -11.32 1.05 -16.19
CA LYS A 4 -9.93 1.00 -15.67
C LYS A 4 -9.57 2.20 -14.79
N GLN A 5 -10.03 3.40 -15.13
CA GLN A 5 -9.73 4.62 -14.38
C GLN A 5 -10.68 4.85 -13.20
N ARG A 6 -11.82 4.14 -13.15
CA ARG A 6 -12.90 4.40 -12.19
C ARG A 6 -12.53 3.98 -10.76
N PHE A 7 -11.88 2.83 -10.59
CA PHE A 7 -11.58 2.29 -9.26
C PHE A 7 -10.41 3.01 -8.59
N ALA A 8 -9.31 3.24 -9.31
CA ALA A 8 -8.21 4.06 -8.81
C ALA A 8 -8.68 5.47 -8.42
N LYS A 9 -9.54 6.09 -9.25
CA LYS A 9 -10.17 7.39 -8.93
C LYS A 9 -11.06 7.32 -7.70
N ALA A 10 -11.83 6.26 -7.53
CA ALA A 10 -12.70 6.09 -6.35
C ALA A 10 -11.89 5.97 -5.05
N LEU A 11 -10.79 5.20 -5.07
CA LEU A 11 -9.91 5.07 -3.92
C LEU A 11 -9.27 6.42 -3.55
N ARG A 12 -8.70 7.11 -4.54
CA ARG A 12 -8.13 8.47 -4.35
C ARG A 12 -9.16 9.47 -3.85
N LYS A 13 -10.39 9.43 -4.37
CA LYS A 13 -11.49 10.30 -3.90
C LYS A 13 -11.86 10.01 -2.45
N LYS A 14 -11.83 8.73 -2.03
CA LYS A 14 -12.11 8.37 -0.64
C LYS A 14 -10.99 8.83 0.29
N ALA A 15 -9.72 8.67 -0.12
CA ALA A 15 -8.58 9.19 0.63
C ALA A 15 -8.61 10.72 0.76
N GLY A 16 -8.97 11.44 -0.31
CA GLY A 16 -9.07 12.90 -0.31
C GLY A 16 -10.17 13.48 0.58
N ARG A 17 -11.02 12.67 1.22
CA ARG A 17 -12.00 13.14 2.21
C ARG A 17 -11.38 13.36 3.59
N GLY A 18 -10.15 12.92 3.80
CA GLY A 18 -9.51 12.97 5.12
C GLY A 18 -10.14 12.00 6.11
N PHE A 19 -9.82 12.21 7.38
CA PHE A 19 -10.30 11.37 8.48
C PHE A 19 -11.73 11.74 8.88
N THR A 20 -12.61 10.74 8.94
CA THR A 20 -14.04 10.86 9.28
C THR A 20 -14.47 9.81 10.32
N GLY A 21 -13.51 9.17 10.99
CA GLY A 21 -13.73 8.16 12.03
C GLY A 21 -13.31 6.74 11.62
N TYR A 22 -13.49 5.81 12.55
CA TYR A 22 -13.17 4.39 12.40
C TYR A 22 -14.39 3.54 12.01
N PRO A 23 -14.20 2.39 11.31
CA PRO A 23 -12.93 1.79 10.90
C PRO A 23 -12.17 2.63 9.85
N ALA A 24 -10.84 2.65 9.97
CA ALA A 24 -9.96 3.38 9.05
C ALA A 24 -9.06 2.39 8.31
N ALA A 25 -8.95 2.53 6.98
CA ALA A 25 -8.05 1.73 6.18
C ALA A 25 -6.77 2.52 5.87
N THR A 26 -5.62 1.88 6.02
CA THR A 26 -4.32 2.39 5.60
C THR A 26 -3.87 1.63 4.37
N VAL A 27 -3.59 2.34 3.28
CA VAL A 27 -3.12 1.78 2.01
C VAL A 27 -1.64 2.14 1.85
N ALA A 28 -0.78 1.12 1.84
CA ALA A 28 0.67 1.23 1.71
C ALA A 28 1.16 0.61 0.40
N LEU A 29 2.03 1.31 -0.33
CA LEU A 29 2.56 0.89 -1.62
C LEU A 29 4.02 0.46 -1.51
N TYR A 30 4.36 -0.62 -2.21
CA TYR A 30 5.68 -1.23 -2.23
C TYR A 30 6.11 -1.51 -3.67
N GLY A 31 7.41 -1.39 -3.94
CA GLY A 31 7.97 -1.45 -5.27
C GLY A 31 9.47 -1.73 -5.26
N PRO A 32 10.05 -2.20 -6.39
CA PRO A 32 11.49 -2.36 -6.48
C PRO A 32 12.26 -1.05 -6.30
N ASP A 33 11.60 0.09 -6.57
CA ASP A 33 12.09 1.45 -6.42
C ASP A 33 10.94 2.42 -6.03
N ASP A 34 11.23 3.72 -5.95
CA ASP A 34 10.28 4.79 -5.63
C ASP A 34 9.36 5.21 -6.78
N LYS A 35 9.49 4.59 -7.96
CA LYS A 35 8.75 4.95 -9.18
C LYS A 35 7.62 3.98 -9.47
N THR A 36 7.88 2.68 -9.29
CA THR A 36 6.99 1.60 -9.75
C THR A 36 6.45 0.81 -8.57
N ALA A 37 5.15 0.86 -8.32
CA ALA A 37 4.53 0.10 -7.25
C ALA A 37 4.11 -1.28 -7.79
N THR A 38 4.57 -2.37 -7.19
CA THR A 38 4.25 -3.75 -7.59
C THR A 38 3.44 -4.50 -6.54
N LYS A 39 3.38 -4.00 -5.31
CA LYS A 39 2.63 -4.57 -4.19
C LYS A 39 1.91 -3.47 -3.42
N VAL A 40 0.74 -3.81 -2.89
CA VAL A 40 -0.05 -2.93 -2.02
C VAL A 40 -0.53 -3.73 -0.82
N ALA A 41 -0.38 -3.16 0.37
CA ALA A 41 -0.93 -3.69 1.61
C ALA A 41 -2.02 -2.75 2.10
N VAL A 42 -3.16 -3.32 2.50
CA VAL A 42 -4.27 -2.56 3.09
C VAL A 42 -4.58 -3.13 4.47
N GLY A 43 -4.28 -2.35 5.50
CA GLY A 43 -4.66 -2.64 6.88
C GLY A 43 -5.92 -1.89 7.28
N ILE A 44 -6.79 -2.49 8.09
CA ILE A 44 -7.97 -1.84 8.65
C ILE A 44 -7.90 -1.85 10.17
N VAL A 45 -7.87 -0.67 10.77
CA VAL A 45 -7.88 -0.47 12.22
C VAL A 45 -9.30 -0.08 12.67
N LEU A 46 -9.74 -0.62 13.81
CA LEU A 46 -11.10 -0.43 14.33
C LEU A 46 -11.21 0.74 15.30
N ALA A 47 -10.09 1.16 15.89
CA ALA A 47 -9.98 2.33 16.74
C ALA A 47 -8.56 2.91 16.66
N GLU A 48 -8.36 4.04 17.33
CA GLU A 48 -7.06 4.69 17.47
C GLU A 48 -6.06 3.79 18.22
N ASP A 49 -4.79 3.88 17.82
CA ASP A 49 -3.66 3.12 18.39
C ASP A 49 -3.84 1.59 18.45
N GLN A 50 -4.72 1.05 17.60
CA GLN A 50 -4.87 -0.40 17.44
C GLN A 50 -4.09 -0.90 16.23
N GLU A 51 -3.56 -2.12 16.38
CA GLU A 51 -3.07 -2.90 15.26
C GLU A 51 -4.19 -3.18 14.24
N PRO A 52 -3.85 -3.36 12.94
CA PRO A 52 -4.84 -3.74 11.95
C PRO A 52 -5.56 -5.03 12.33
N ALA A 53 -6.88 -4.94 12.55
CA ALA A 53 -7.73 -6.11 12.77
C ALA A 53 -7.86 -6.96 11.50
N PHE A 54 -7.71 -6.32 10.34
CA PHE A 54 -7.71 -6.98 9.04
C PHE A 54 -6.55 -6.46 8.21
N LEU A 55 -5.86 -7.36 7.51
CA LEU A 55 -4.72 -7.03 6.67
C LEU A 55 -4.72 -7.90 5.42
N GLU A 56 -4.76 -7.24 4.26
CA GLU A 56 -4.69 -7.91 2.97
C GLU A 56 -3.56 -7.33 2.12
N ARG A 57 -2.95 -8.18 1.29
CA ARG A 57 -1.85 -7.81 0.40
C ARG A 57 -2.14 -8.29 -1.02
N TRP A 58 -1.95 -7.40 -1.98
CA TRP A 58 -2.06 -7.73 -3.40
C TRP A 58 -0.77 -7.36 -4.11
N SER A 59 -0.43 -8.13 -5.14
CA SER A 59 0.69 -7.85 -6.04
C SER A 59 0.22 -7.86 -7.48
N SER A 60 0.83 -7.04 -8.32
CA SER A 60 0.63 -7.06 -9.76
C SER A 60 1.90 -7.52 -10.46
N GLN A 61 1.75 -8.42 -11.44
CA GLN A 61 2.87 -8.85 -12.28
C GLN A 61 2.91 -8.02 -13.56
N GLY A 62 4.02 -7.31 -13.78
CA GLY A 62 4.28 -6.59 -15.04
C GLY A 62 3.49 -5.29 -15.25
N THR A 63 2.70 -4.83 -14.28
CA THR A 63 2.03 -3.52 -14.31
C THR A 63 2.15 -2.84 -12.96
N ASP A 64 2.17 -1.50 -12.96
CA ASP A 64 2.08 -0.74 -11.71
C ASP A 64 0.74 -1.01 -11.02
N VAL A 65 0.78 -1.49 -9.78
CA VAL A 65 -0.38 -1.92 -8.99
C VAL A 65 -1.40 -0.79 -8.78
N ARG A 66 -0.96 0.47 -8.83
CA ARG A 66 -1.86 1.64 -8.76
C ARG A 66 -2.81 1.70 -9.95
N ASN A 67 -2.42 1.10 -11.07
CA ASN A 67 -3.17 1.05 -12.32
C ASN A 67 -3.79 -0.34 -12.59
N ASP A 68 -3.50 -1.34 -11.75
CA ASP A 68 -4.08 -2.67 -11.88
C ASP A 68 -5.55 -2.65 -11.48
N HIS A 69 -6.43 -2.92 -12.46
CA HIS A 69 -7.87 -2.89 -12.25
C HIS A 69 -8.34 -3.99 -11.30
N GLY A 70 -7.83 -5.20 -11.44
CA GLY A 70 -8.24 -6.34 -10.63
C GLY A 70 -7.87 -6.13 -9.17
N VAL A 71 -6.69 -5.56 -8.91
CA VAL A 71 -6.25 -5.20 -7.56
C VAL A 71 -7.09 -4.05 -6.98
N ASN A 72 -7.27 -2.96 -7.74
CA ASN A 72 -8.07 -1.83 -7.27
C ASN A 72 -9.54 -2.19 -6.96
N GLU A 73 -10.14 -3.09 -7.75
CA GLU A 73 -11.48 -3.60 -7.48
C GLU A 73 -11.53 -4.40 -6.17
N GLN A 74 -10.56 -5.29 -5.94
CA GLN A 74 -10.46 -6.09 -4.72
C GLN A 74 -10.28 -5.20 -3.48
N ILE A 75 -9.40 -4.20 -3.53
CA ILE A 75 -9.21 -3.22 -2.45
C ILE A 75 -10.52 -2.53 -2.11
N LEU A 76 -11.28 -2.07 -3.12
CA LEU A 76 -12.55 -1.40 -2.89
C LEU A 76 -13.63 -2.34 -2.35
N LYS A 77 -13.61 -3.63 -2.71
CA LYS A 77 -14.50 -4.64 -2.12
C LYS A 77 -14.13 -4.87 -0.65
N PHE A 78 -12.84 -5.04 -0.35
CA PHE A 78 -12.32 -5.23 1.00
C PHE A 78 -12.68 -4.05 1.94
N ILE A 79 -12.42 -2.81 1.50
CA ILE A 79 -12.76 -1.59 2.25
C ILE A 79 -14.28 -1.47 2.47
N ARG A 80 -15.10 -1.86 1.48
CA ARG A 80 -16.57 -1.81 1.62
C ARG A 80 -17.10 -2.88 2.57
N ALA A 81 -16.59 -4.10 2.47
CA ALA A 81 -17.01 -5.23 3.31
C ALA A 81 -16.82 -4.93 4.81
N HIS A 82 -15.79 -4.15 5.16
CA HIS A 82 -15.47 -3.81 6.54
C HIS A 82 -16.03 -2.44 6.99
N GLY A 83 -16.92 -1.81 6.22
CA GLY A 83 -17.59 -0.57 6.64
C GLY A 83 -16.64 0.61 6.87
N VAL A 84 -15.48 0.63 6.21
CA VAL A 84 -14.44 1.65 6.40
C VAL A 84 -14.99 3.05 6.16
N LYS A 85 -14.83 3.93 7.15
CA LYS A 85 -15.23 5.34 7.09
C LYS A 85 -14.13 6.19 6.48
N SER A 86 -12.88 5.96 6.92
CA SER A 86 -11.71 6.76 6.53
C SER A 86 -10.69 5.95 5.75
N VAL A 87 -10.03 6.55 4.77
CA VAL A 87 -8.91 5.91 4.06
C VAL A 87 -7.70 6.83 4.14
N ALA A 88 -6.62 6.35 4.76
CA ALA A 88 -5.30 6.95 4.67
C ALA A 88 -4.51 6.22 3.57
N MET A 89 -3.91 6.96 2.66
CA MET A 89 -3.07 6.40 1.61
C MET A 89 -1.76 7.19 1.57
N VAL A 90 -0.64 6.47 1.57
CA VAL A 90 0.67 7.10 1.39
C VAL A 90 0.75 7.70 -0.02
N ASP A 91 1.40 8.86 -0.13
CA ASP A 91 1.62 9.57 -1.39
C ASP A 91 2.73 8.95 -2.24
N ARG A 92 3.53 8.04 -1.65
CA ARG A 92 4.74 7.45 -2.21
C ARG A 92 4.79 5.93 -2.05
N ILE A 93 5.77 5.34 -2.71
CA ILE A 93 6.17 3.94 -2.46
C ILE A 93 7.12 3.97 -1.27
N ILE A 94 6.84 3.14 -0.27
CA ILE A 94 7.52 3.22 1.03
C ILE A 94 8.43 2.02 1.29
N GLY A 95 8.72 1.18 0.31
CA GLY A 95 9.66 0.08 0.52
C GLY A 95 9.59 -1.04 -0.51
N CYS A 96 10.42 -2.04 -0.26
CA CYS A 96 10.56 -3.23 -1.08
C CYS A 96 9.30 -4.12 -0.99
N PRO A 97 8.86 -4.76 -2.09
CA PRO A 97 7.76 -5.72 -2.07
C PRO A 97 8.12 -7.04 -1.37
N HIS A 98 9.42 -7.33 -1.20
CA HIS A 98 9.92 -8.56 -0.57
C HIS A 98 9.93 -8.45 0.95
N GLU A 99 9.67 -9.57 1.62
CA GLU A 99 9.54 -9.65 3.07
C GLU A 99 10.82 -10.20 3.71
N GLU A 100 11.36 -9.46 4.68
CA GLU A 100 12.49 -9.89 5.49
C GLU A 100 12.15 -11.13 6.32
N GLY A 101 13.09 -12.07 6.45
CA GLY A 101 12.87 -13.36 7.08
C GLY A 101 12.09 -14.37 6.23
N VAL A 102 11.53 -13.94 5.08
CA VAL A 102 10.80 -14.80 4.13
C VAL A 102 11.55 -14.88 2.79
N ASP A 103 11.77 -13.73 2.14
CA ASP A 103 12.40 -13.63 0.83
C ASP A 103 13.92 -13.42 0.91
N TYR A 104 14.41 -12.87 2.03
CA TYR A 104 15.83 -12.64 2.30
C TYR A 104 16.11 -12.67 3.81
N PRO A 105 17.36 -12.91 4.24
CA PRO A 105 17.69 -13.07 5.66
C PRO A 105 17.37 -11.83 6.51
N GLU A 106 16.95 -12.05 7.75
CA GLU A 106 16.77 -10.98 8.75
C GLU A 106 18.08 -10.20 8.99
N GLY A 107 17.94 -8.90 9.22
CA GLY A 107 19.02 -7.93 9.40
C GLY A 107 19.74 -7.53 8.12
N THR A 108 19.31 -7.99 6.94
CA THR A 108 20.01 -7.75 5.67
C THR A 108 19.22 -6.88 4.70
N ALA A 109 19.90 -6.21 3.78
CA ALA A 109 19.23 -5.50 2.70
C ALA A 109 18.72 -6.48 1.63
N CYS A 110 17.53 -6.21 1.08
CA CYS A 110 16.98 -7.03 0.01
C CYS A 110 17.91 -7.03 -1.23
N PRO A 111 18.44 -8.18 -1.67
CA PRO A 111 19.36 -8.24 -2.79
C PRO A 111 18.68 -7.92 -4.14
N ARG A 112 17.35 -8.05 -4.19
CA ARG A 112 16.55 -7.81 -5.40
C ARG A 112 16.16 -6.34 -5.60
N CYS A 113 16.25 -5.51 -4.56
CA CYS A 113 15.81 -4.12 -4.60
C CYS A 113 16.86 -3.22 -3.94
N PRO A 114 18.05 -3.09 -4.55
CA PRO A 114 19.18 -2.34 -3.97
C PRO A 114 18.88 -0.85 -3.75
N PHE A 115 17.87 -0.31 -4.44
CA PHE A 115 17.39 1.06 -4.22
C PHE A 115 17.07 1.36 -2.74
N TRP A 116 16.56 0.37 -2.00
CA TRP A 116 16.11 0.54 -0.62
C TRP A 116 17.21 0.31 0.43
N ALA A 117 18.39 -0.19 0.05
CA ALA A 117 19.41 -0.65 1.01
C ALA A 117 19.92 0.44 1.97
N HIS A 118 19.83 1.71 1.58
CA HIS A 118 20.35 2.85 2.33
C HIS A 118 19.34 3.99 2.40
N ARG A 119 18.04 3.68 2.48
CA ARG A 119 16.99 4.69 2.52
C ARG A 119 16.06 4.51 3.70
N ASP A 120 15.67 5.62 4.31
CA ASP A 120 14.60 5.61 5.28
C ASP A 120 13.28 5.27 4.59
N ARG A 121 12.52 4.39 5.23
CA ARG A 121 11.27 3.83 4.71
C ARG A 121 10.19 4.90 4.51
N TRP A 122 10.16 5.91 5.38
CA TRP A 122 9.08 6.87 5.48
C TRP A 122 9.42 8.16 4.72
N SER A 123 10.63 8.68 4.90
CA SER A 123 11.09 9.89 4.22
C SER A 123 11.59 9.60 2.79
N GLY A 124 12.18 8.43 2.56
CA GLY A 124 12.87 8.07 1.30
C GLY A 124 14.28 8.65 1.17
N GLU A 125 14.74 9.38 2.19
CA GLU A 125 16.07 10.00 2.23
C GLU A 125 17.16 8.94 2.37
N VAL A 126 18.32 9.21 1.78
CA VAL A 126 19.48 8.32 1.91
C VAL A 126 20.04 8.47 3.32
N VAL A 127 20.09 7.38 4.06
CA VAL A 127 20.65 7.33 5.42
C VAL A 127 22.16 7.08 5.27
N GLN A 128 22.98 8.06 5.66
CA GLN A 128 24.44 7.97 5.70
C GLN A 128 24.93 7.46 7.05
#